data_AF-A0AAW7H2U7-F1
#
_entry.id   AF-A0AAW7H2U7-F1
#
_cell.length_a   1.000
_cell.length_b   1.000
_cell.length_c   1.000
_cell.angle_alpha   90.00
_cell.angle_beta   90.00
_cell.angle_gamma   90.00
#
_symmetry.space_group_name_H-M   'P 1'
#
loop_
_entity.id
_entity.type
_entity.pdbx_description
1 polymer ?
#
loop_
_entity_poly.entity_id
_entity_poly.type
_entity_poly.pdbx_seq_one_letter_code
_entity_poly.pdbx_strand_id
1 'polypeptide(L)'
;MQNNIDNIFRKIHRTFKRKNNKCDNIEILNAILNEKLGIGEFSVHPTAITNTMNNLHGFCVCYKEYKAFIPQLEVYRSKNTLIKAMGETLNEAEIILPNYVSLGIISHHCGQINKAPSRDMKILAGERSLTSMFPPEVLSLLVIEHYTKFPVLEKCLVQIRETTETYCLGLYRSAITTLLPCIESIIRSLGIRLGLDEPENVGTKFLLSIYDAWLKFYINDYVYRDYDWKPICISSKEFFSGFEERYQIALNGRNYIEKHLYQNTQNDTGISNLNRHSILHGFMTEYYTKGNYLRLINLLNNLCFMLTISGDPVSLFLSCDTVRSEAFLLNLAIFERAGMNRAIFLDKQNITR
;
A
#
# COMPACT_ATOMS: atom_id res chain seq x y z
N MET A 1 4.01 35.42 1.45
CA MET A 1 3.37 35.71 0.15
C MET A 1 2.40 34.59 -0.27
N GLN A 2 2.81 33.31 -0.21
CA GLN A 2 1.96 32.12 -0.48
C GLN A 2 0.56 32.15 0.18
N ASN A 3 0.49 32.36 1.50
CA ASN A 3 -0.78 32.37 2.25
C ASN A 3 -1.80 33.41 1.76
N ASN A 4 -1.33 34.54 1.20
CA ASN A 4 -2.22 35.56 0.65
C ASN A 4 -2.81 35.09 -0.70
N ILE A 5 -2.00 34.45 -1.54
CA ILE A 5 -2.42 33.90 -2.83
C ILE A 5 -3.43 32.75 -2.61
N ASP A 6 -3.17 31.85 -1.65
CA ASP A 6 -4.09 30.77 -1.28
C ASP A 6 -5.46 31.26 -0.84
N ASN A 7 -5.47 32.36 -0.06
CA ASN A 7 -6.70 32.99 0.38
C ASN A 7 -7.49 33.58 -0.80
N ILE A 8 -6.80 34.10 -1.81
CA ILE A 8 -7.42 34.60 -3.05
C ILE A 8 -8.05 33.44 -3.83
N PHE A 9 -7.30 32.35 -4.09
CA PHE A 9 -7.83 31.18 -4.80
C PHE A 9 -8.97 30.50 -4.05
N ARG A 10 -8.93 30.46 -2.72
CA ARG A 10 -10.05 29.98 -1.90
C ARG A 10 -11.32 30.82 -2.09
N LYS A 11 -11.18 32.15 -2.20
CA LYS A 11 -12.31 33.04 -2.50
C LYS A 11 -12.82 32.83 -3.93
N ILE A 12 -11.91 32.75 -4.91
CA ILE A 12 -12.25 32.49 -6.33
C ILE A 12 -13.06 31.20 -6.44
N HIS A 13 -12.56 30.09 -5.90
CA HIS A 13 -13.24 28.80 -5.95
C HIS A 13 -14.62 28.83 -5.29
N ARG A 14 -14.76 29.48 -4.12
CA ARG A 14 -16.06 29.63 -3.45
C ARG A 14 -17.05 30.45 -4.28
N THR A 15 -16.59 31.54 -4.90
CA THR A 15 -17.43 32.36 -5.78
C THR A 15 -17.81 31.62 -7.05
N PHE A 16 -16.88 30.86 -7.64
CA PHE A 16 -17.11 30.07 -8.84
C PHE A 16 -18.18 29.01 -8.59
N LYS A 17 -18.06 28.25 -7.49
CA LYS A 17 -19.06 27.26 -7.08
C LYS A 17 -20.46 27.86 -6.84
N ARG A 18 -20.55 29.12 -6.40
CA ARG A 18 -21.83 29.83 -6.19
C ARG A 18 -22.44 30.35 -7.49
N LYS A 19 -21.62 30.85 -8.42
CA LYS A 19 -22.07 31.43 -9.70
C LYS A 19 -22.28 30.38 -10.79
N ASN A 20 -21.57 29.26 -10.71
CA ASN A 20 -21.72 28.14 -11.61
C ASN A 20 -21.81 26.82 -10.83
N ASN A 21 -23.03 26.32 -10.65
CA ASN A 21 -23.29 25.12 -9.87
C ASN A 21 -22.48 23.90 -10.36
N LYS A 22 -22.24 23.77 -11.66
CA LYS A 22 -21.48 22.65 -12.25
C LYS A 22 -19.96 22.87 -12.27
N CYS A 23 -19.48 24.09 -12.03
CA CYS A 23 -18.07 24.46 -12.08
C CYS A 23 -17.37 24.08 -13.42
N ASP A 24 -18.07 24.17 -14.55
CA ASP A 24 -17.66 23.71 -15.89
C ASP A 24 -17.55 24.83 -16.95
N ASN A 25 -17.96 26.06 -16.62
CA ASN A 25 -17.97 27.21 -17.52
C ASN A 25 -16.75 28.10 -17.28
N ILE A 26 -15.84 28.12 -18.26
CA ILE A 26 -14.59 28.89 -18.22
C ILE A 26 -14.81 30.41 -18.27
N GLU A 27 -15.86 30.88 -18.93
CA GLU A 27 -16.16 32.33 -19.05
C GLU A 27 -16.53 32.92 -17.68
N ILE A 28 -17.33 32.20 -16.90
CA ILE A 28 -17.67 32.58 -15.53
C ILE A 28 -16.41 32.60 -14.65
N LEU A 29 -15.52 31.61 -14.81
CA LEU A 29 -14.25 31.58 -14.07
C LEU A 29 -13.34 32.76 -14.45
N ASN A 30 -13.21 33.06 -15.75
CA ASN A 30 -12.45 34.21 -16.26
C ASN A 30 -13.00 35.54 -15.73
N ALA A 31 -14.32 35.72 -15.68
CA ALA A 31 -14.93 36.92 -15.12
C ALA A 31 -14.58 37.11 -13.63
N ILE A 32 -14.60 36.03 -12.85
CA ILE A 32 -14.21 36.07 -11.42
C ILE A 32 -12.72 36.36 -11.25
N LEU A 33 -11.88 35.78 -12.12
CA LEU A 33 -10.44 36.00 -12.08
C LEU A 33 -10.07 37.43 -12.45
N ASN A 34 -10.69 38.01 -13.48
CA ASN A 34 -10.52 39.44 -13.83
C ASN A 34 -10.88 40.35 -12.65
N GLU A 35 -11.95 40.04 -11.90
CA GLU A 35 -12.36 40.81 -10.71
C GLU A 35 -11.36 40.70 -9.55
N LYS A 36 -10.65 39.57 -9.41
CA LYS A 36 -9.82 39.26 -8.23
C LYS A 36 -8.32 39.45 -8.46
N LEU A 37 -7.85 39.27 -9.68
CA LEU A 37 -6.43 39.26 -10.06
C LEU A 37 -6.08 40.34 -11.09
N GLY A 38 -7.07 41.06 -11.65
CA GLY A 38 -6.84 42.03 -12.73
C GLY A 38 -6.81 41.38 -14.10
N ILE A 39 -7.07 42.19 -15.14
CA ILE A 39 -7.15 41.73 -16.53
C ILE A 39 -5.74 41.46 -17.05
N GLY A 40 -5.52 40.27 -17.63
CA GLY A 40 -4.26 39.91 -18.29
C GLY A 40 -3.15 39.40 -17.38
N GLU A 41 -3.37 39.32 -16.06
CA GLU A 41 -2.34 38.78 -15.13
C GLU A 41 -2.36 37.25 -14.99
N PHE A 42 -3.30 36.55 -15.66
CA PHE A 42 -3.51 35.12 -15.51
C PHE A 42 -3.84 34.43 -16.84
N SER A 43 -3.67 33.11 -16.89
CA SER A 43 -4.19 32.25 -17.96
C SER A 43 -5.02 31.12 -17.36
N VAL A 44 -6.10 30.74 -18.05
CA VAL A 44 -6.95 29.61 -17.69
C VAL A 44 -7.07 28.67 -18.87
N HIS A 45 -6.90 27.39 -18.63
CA HIS A 45 -7.21 26.36 -19.61
C HIS A 45 -7.87 25.14 -18.93
N PRO A 46 -8.77 24.44 -19.64
CA PRO A 46 -9.23 23.13 -19.21
C PRO A 46 -8.04 22.19 -18.98
N THR A 47 -8.17 21.33 -17.98
CA THR A 47 -7.13 20.36 -17.63
C THR A 47 -7.75 19.12 -16.99
N ALA A 48 -6.97 18.05 -16.94
CA ALA A 48 -7.29 16.87 -16.16
C ALA A 48 -6.04 16.40 -15.42
N ILE A 49 -6.20 16.03 -14.14
CA ILE A 49 -5.16 15.30 -13.43
C ILE A 49 -5.30 13.83 -13.81
N THR A 50 -4.28 13.32 -14.49
CA THR A 50 -4.22 11.96 -15.03
C THR A 50 -3.35 11.02 -14.19
N ASN A 51 -2.71 11.54 -13.13
CA ASN A 51 -1.94 10.75 -12.17
C ASN A 51 -2.83 10.03 -11.16
N THR A 52 -4.12 9.88 -11.43
CA THR A 52 -5.15 9.16 -10.64
C THR A 52 -5.77 8.07 -11.51
N MET A 53 -6.35 7.01 -10.92
CA MET A 53 -6.99 5.94 -11.70
C MET A 53 -8.25 6.43 -12.44
N ASN A 54 -8.92 7.42 -11.86
CA ASN A 54 -9.99 8.18 -12.50
C ASN A 54 -9.50 9.61 -12.70
N ASN A 55 -9.70 10.19 -13.89
CA ASN A 55 -9.25 11.55 -14.17
C ASN A 55 -9.99 12.58 -13.31
N LEU A 56 -9.27 13.55 -12.75
CA LEU A 56 -9.88 14.71 -12.08
C LEU A 56 -9.97 15.87 -13.06
N HIS A 57 -11.17 16.12 -13.58
CA HIS A 57 -11.40 17.21 -14.53
C HIS A 57 -11.56 18.56 -13.83
N GLY A 58 -11.00 19.60 -14.46
CA GLY A 58 -11.01 20.94 -13.89
C GLY A 58 -10.40 21.98 -14.82
N PHE A 59 -9.97 23.08 -14.22
CA PHE A 59 -9.22 24.15 -14.87
C PHE A 59 -7.88 24.32 -14.17
N CYS A 60 -6.83 24.52 -14.97
CA CYS A 60 -5.56 25.04 -14.50
C CYS A 60 -5.61 26.56 -14.62
N VAL A 61 -5.38 27.26 -13.51
CA VAL A 61 -5.22 28.71 -13.48
C VAL A 61 -3.76 29.00 -13.17
N CYS A 62 -3.06 29.61 -14.13
CA CYS A 62 -1.70 30.10 -13.93
C CYS A 62 -1.76 31.60 -13.62
N TYR A 63 -1.21 32.00 -12.48
CA TYR A 63 -1.06 33.40 -12.08
C TYR A 63 0.40 33.64 -11.72
N LYS A 64 1.13 34.33 -12.59
CA LYS A 64 2.61 34.38 -12.55
C LYS A 64 3.17 32.95 -12.60
N GLU A 65 4.03 32.57 -11.66
CA GLU A 65 4.56 31.20 -11.54
C GLU A 65 3.63 30.25 -10.76
N TYR A 66 2.52 30.76 -10.21
CA TYR A 66 1.62 30.01 -9.35
C TYR A 66 0.56 29.24 -10.14
N LYS A 67 0.45 27.93 -9.91
CA LYS A 67 -0.53 27.06 -10.56
C LYS A 67 -1.60 26.58 -9.57
N ALA A 68 -2.85 26.89 -9.88
CA ALA A 68 -4.01 26.46 -9.10
C ALA A 68 -4.90 25.52 -9.91
N PHE A 69 -5.29 24.40 -9.29
CA PHE A 69 -6.30 23.49 -9.84
C PHE A 69 -7.69 23.84 -9.30
N ILE A 70 -8.63 24.11 -10.20
CA ILE A 70 -10.04 24.38 -9.89
C ILE A 70 -10.88 23.22 -10.43
N PRO A 71 -11.39 22.31 -9.57
CA PRO A 71 -12.11 21.12 -10.02
C PRO A 71 -13.52 21.44 -10.53
N GLN A 72 -14.00 20.63 -11.47
CA GLN A 72 -15.41 20.58 -11.83
C GLN A 72 -16.27 19.94 -10.72
N LEU A 73 -17.59 20.14 -10.74
CA LEU A 73 -18.48 19.60 -9.69
C LEU A 73 -18.44 18.07 -9.63
N GLU A 74 -18.30 17.41 -10.78
CA GLU A 74 -18.34 15.95 -10.88
C GLU A 74 -17.22 15.27 -10.09
N VAL A 75 -16.05 15.90 -9.98
CA VAL A 75 -14.93 15.44 -9.16
C VAL A 75 -15.36 15.16 -7.71
N TYR A 76 -16.21 16.01 -7.14
CA TYR A 76 -16.69 15.83 -5.76
C TYR A 76 -17.62 14.64 -5.59
N ARG A 77 -18.18 14.14 -6.69
CA ARG A 77 -19.11 13.01 -6.71
C ARG A 77 -18.43 11.71 -7.11
N SER A 78 -17.20 11.78 -7.63
CA SER A 78 -16.41 10.61 -7.99
C SER A 78 -16.22 9.71 -6.78
N LYS A 79 -16.71 8.48 -6.89
CA LYS A 79 -16.57 7.45 -5.87
C LYS A 79 -16.11 6.17 -6.53
N ASN A 80 -15.12 5.54 -5.90
CA ASN A 80 -14.71 4.18 -6.20
C ASN A 80 -14.38 3.50 -4.88
N THR A 81 -15.33 2.72 -4.38
CA THR A 81 -15.25 2.08 -3.07
C THR A 81 -15.01 0.58 -3.16
N LEU A 82 -14.82 0.04 -4.36
CA LEU A 82 -14.61 -1.40 -4.56
C LEU A 82 -13.35 -1.87 -3.85
N ILE A 83 -12.23 -1.18 -4.09
CA ILE A 83 -10.92 -1.48 -3.51
C ILE A 83 -10.94 -1.30 -1.98
N LYS A 84 -11.58 -0.23 -1.49
CA LYS A 84 -11.82 -0.03 -0.06
C LYS A 84 -12.60 -1.21 0.56
N ALA A 85 -13.72 -1.61 -0.03
CA ALA A 85 -14.55 -2.70 0.50
C ALA A 85 -13.81 -4.04 0.50
N MET A 86 -13.10 -4.36 -0.59
CA MET A 86 -12.24 -5.55 -0.64
C MET A 86 -11.16 -5.50 0.43
N GLY A 87 -10.51 -4.35 0.61
CA GLY A 87 -9.50 -4.17 1.64
C GLY A 87 -10.04 -4.32 3.07
N GLU A 88 -11.25 -3.85 3.33
CA GLU A 88 -11.93 -4.04 4.63
C GLU A 88 -12.21 -5.53 4.87
N THR A 89 -12.80 -6.24 3.90
CA THR A 89 -13.02 -7.69 3.97
C THR A 89 -11.71 -8.47 4.21
N LEU A 90 -10.63 -8.12 3.52
CA LEU A 90 -9.34 -8.80 3.69
C LEU A 90 -8.71 -8.51 5.06
N ASN A 91 -8.83 -7.29 5.58
CA ASN A 91 -8.32 -6.94 6.91
C ASN A 91 -9.05 -7.70 8.03
N GLU A 92 -10.34 -8.04 7.85
CA GLU A 92 -11.08 -8.92 8.77
C GLU A 92 -10.50 -10.34 8.82
N ALA A 93 -9.91 -10.80 7.71
CA ALA A 93 -9.17 -12.06 7.61
C ALA A 93 -7.67 -11.90 7.93
N GLU A 94 -7.26 -10.73 8.45
CA GLU A 94 -5.89 -10.38 8.78
C GLU A 94 -4.96 -10.45 7.56
N ILE A 95 -5.42 -9.88 6.44
CA ILE A 95 -4.71 -9.85 5.15
C ILE A 95 -4.71 -8.44 4.57
N ILE A 96 -3.58 -8.04 4.00
CA ILE A 96 -3.46 -6.82 3.19
C ILE A 96 -3.99 -7.09 1.78
N LEU A 97 -4.59 -6.10 1.15
CA LEU A 97 -4.97 -6.13 -0.25
C LEU A 97 -3.73 -6.40 -1.14
N PRO A 98 -3.65 -7.57 -1.83
CA PRO A 98 -2.45 -7.94 -2.57
C PRO A 98 -2.23 -7.10 -3.82
N ASN A 99 -1.04 -6.53 -3.97
CA ASN A 99 -0.70 -5.57 -5.04
C ASN A 99 -0.49 -6.21 -6.42
N TYR A 100 -0.06 -7.48 -6.46
CA TYR A 100 0.35 -8.16 -7.70
C TYR A 100 -0.59 -9.32 -8.08
N VAL A 101 -1.82 -9.29 -7.57
CA VAL A 101 -2.85 -10.29 -7.82
C VAL A 101 -4.01 -9.64 -8.55
N SER A 102 -4.58 -10.33 -9.54
CA SER A 102 -5.69 -9.78 -10.30
C SER A 102 -6.93 -9.55 -9.42
N LEU A 103 -7.68 -8.48 -9.71
CA LEU A 103 -8.90 -8.14 -8.96
C LEU A 103 -9.97 -9.26 -9.03
N GLY A 104 -9.99 -10.06 -10.11
CA GLY A 104 -10.88 -11.21 -10.23
C GLY A 104 -10.59 -12.29 -9.18
N ILE A 105 -9.30 -12.60 -8.95
CA ILE A 105 -8.86 -13.55 -7.92
C ILE A 105 -9.15 -12.98 -6.53
N ILE A 106 -8.82 -11.71 -6.29
CA ILE A 106 -9.10 -11.05 -5.01
C ILE A 106 -10.60 -11.07 -4.69
N SER A 107 -11.44 -10.71 -5.66
CA SER A 107 -12.90 -10.72 -5.53
C SER A 107 -13.43 -12.11 -5.17
N HIS A 108 -12.93 -13.15 -5.83
CA HIS A 108 -13.28 -14.54 -5.52
C HIS A 108 -12.99 -14.87 -4.04
N HIS A 109 -11.80 -14.53 -3.55
CA HIS A 109 -11.41 -14.79 -2.16
C HIS A 109 -12.20 -13.95 -1.15
N CYS A 110 -12.47 -12.67 -1.43
CA CYS A 110 -13.36 -11.84 -0.62
C CYS A 110 -14.76 -12.48 -0.49
N GLY A 111 -15.28 -13.06 -1.58
CA GLY A 111 -16.53 -13.81 -1.55
C GLY A 111 -16.50 -15.04 -0.62
N GLN A 112 -15.37 -15.75 -0.54
CA GLN A 112 -15.22 -16.88 0.39
C GLN A 112 -15.10 -16.43 1.85
N ILE A 113 -14.36 -15.35 2.10
CA ILE A 113 -14.20 -14.77 3.44
C ILE A 113 -15.56 -14.27 3.96
N ASN A 114 -16.33 -13.56 3.14
CA ASN A 114 -17.64 -13.04 3.54
C ASN A 114 -18.66 -14.14 3.86
N LYS A 115 -18.51 -15.35 3.30
CA LYS A 115 -19.36 -16.51 3.61
C LYS A 115 -18.96 -17.22 4.91
N ALA A 116 -17.78 -16.95 5.45
CA ALA A 116 -17.32 -17.61 6.67
C ALA A 116 -18.11 -17.10 7.90
N PRO A 117 -18.63 -18.00 8.76
CA PRO A 117 -19.60 -17.65 9.79
C PRO A 117 -18.99 -17.00 11.03
N SER A 118 -17.68 -17.17 11.26
CA SER A 118 -16.97 -16.65 12.44
C SER A 118 -15.66 -15.99 12.05
N ARG A 119 -15.09 -15.19 12.96
CA ARG A 119 -13.79 -14.54 12.77
C ARG A 119 -12.67 -15.56 12.51
N ASP A 120 -12.60 -16.63 13.28
CA ASP A 120 -11.60 -17.69 13.09
C ASP A 120 -11.70 -18.33 11.70
N MET A 121 -12.93 -18.58 11.24
CA MET A 121 -13.17 -19.16 9.92
C MET A 121 -12.84 -18.18 8.79
N LYS A 122 -13.02 -16.87 9.00
CA LYS A 122 -12.56 -15.82 8.07
C LYS A 122 -11.04 -15.82 7.96
N ILE A 123 -10.33 -15.94 9.06
CA ILE A 123 -8.87 -15.97 9.09
C ILE A 123 -8.34 -17.24 8.40
N LEU A 124 -8.92 -18.41 8.68
CA LEU A 124 -8.59 -19.65 7.97
C LEU A 124 -8.88 -19.56 6.46
N ALA A 125 -10.00 -18.94 6.06
CA ALA A 125 -10.29 -18.67 4.65
C ALA A 125 -9.25 -17.72 4.03
N GLY A 126 -8.81 -16.74 4.80
CA GLY A 126 -7.71 -15.86 4.45
C GLY A 126 -6.40 -16.63 4.22
N GLU A 127 -6.00 -17.51 5.12
CA GLU A 127 -4.75 -18.30 4.98
C GLU A 127 -4.76 -19.18 3.72
N ARG A 128 -5.91 -19.80 3.43
CA ARG A 128 -6.10 -20.53 2.17
C ARG A 128 -5.97 -19.62 0.95
N SER A 129 -6.53 -18.41 1.05
CA SER A 129 -6.45 -17.41 -0.01
C SER A 129 -5.01 -16.98 -0.27
N LEU A 130 -4.24 -16.67 0.79
CA LEU A 130 -2.81 -16.36 0.66
C LEU A 130 -2.04 -17.50 0.01
N THR A 131 -2.27 -18.74 0.42
CA THR A 131 -1.61 -19.91 -0.15
C THR A 131 -1.90 -20.05 -1.65
N SER A 132 -3.12 -19.73 -2.07
CA SER A 132 -3.51 -19.75 -3.49
C SER A 132 -2.95 -18.57 -4.29
N MET A 133 -2.78 -17.41 -3.67
CA MET A 133 -2.30 -16.18 -4.32
C MET A 133 -0.77 -16.12 -4.40
N PHE A 134 -0.09 -16.80 -3.49
CA PHE A 134 1.37 -16.86 -3.40
C PHE A 134 1.89 -18.30 -3.41
N PRO A 135 1.61 -19.07 -4.48
CA PRO A 135 2.23 -20.38 -4.65
C PRO A 135 3.74 -20.22 -4.96
N PRO A 136 4.54 -21.30 -4.90
CA PRO A 136 5.99 -21.24 -5.12
C PRO A 136 6.40 -20.55 -6.41
N GLU A 137 5.61 -20.67 -7.48
CA GLU A 137 5.79 -19.99 -8.76
C GLU A 137 5.83 -18.48 -8.57
N VAL A 138 4.83 -17.92 -7.88
CA VAL A 138 4.76 -16.48 -7.59
C VAL A 138 5.87 -16.06 -6.64
N LEU A 139 6.18 -16.87 -5.62
CA LEU A 139 7.29 -16.56 -4.69
C LEU A 139 8.63 -16.50 -5.43
N SER A 140 8.85 -17.39 -6.39
CA SER A 140 10.09 -17.41 -7.17
C SER A 140 10.28 -16.13 -8.00
N LEU A 141 9.21 -15.67 -8.65
CA LEU A 141 9.17 -14.42 -9.41
C LEU A 141 9.38 -13.22 -8.50
N LEU A 142 8.71 -13.17 -7.35
CA LEU A 142 8.85 -12.08 -6.40
C LEU A 142 10.31 -11.95 -5.94
N VAL A 143 10.91 -13.06 -5.49
CA VAL A 143 12.23 -13.06 -4.86
C VAL A 143 13.37 -12.82 -5.85
N ILE A 144 13.35 -13.47 -7.01
CA ILE A 144 14.49 -13.47 -7.94
C ILE A 144 14.37 -12.38 -9.01
N GLU A 145 13.15 -12.04 -9.42
CA GLU A 145 12.93 -11.09 -10.52
C GLU A 145 12.42 -9.73 -10.04
N HIS A 146 11.47 -9.71 -9.10
CA HIS A 146 10.79 -8.48 -8.74
C HIS A 146 11.56 -7.66 -7.69
N TYR A 147 11.87 -8.28 -6.55
CA TYR A 147 12.53 -7.60 -5.43
C TYR A 147 13.95 -7.15 -5.77
N THR A 148 14.64 -7.86 -6.66
CA THR A 148 16.00 -7.54 -7.11
C THR A 148 16.08 -6.21 -7.88
N LYS A 149 14.94 -5.68 -8.35
CA LYS A 149 14.84 -4.40 -9.06
C LYS A 149 14.75 -3.20 -8.12
N PHE A 150 14.56 -3.41 -6.82
CA PHE A 150 14.49 -2.34 -5.82
C PHE A 150 15.86 -2.13 -5.15
N PRO A 151 16.55 -1.00 -5.39
CA PRO A 151 17.84 -0.73 -4.77
C PRO A 151 17.79 -0.75 -3.23
N VAL A 152 16.68 -0.27 -2.66
CA VAL A 152 16.47 -0.26 -1.21
C VAL A 152 16.39 -1.66 -0.58
N LEU A 153 16.11 -2.70 -1.37
CA LEU A 153 16.06 -4.08 -0.91
C LEU A 153 17.41 -4.79 -1.01
N GLU A 154 18.42 -4.21 -1.67
CA GLU A 154 19.70 -4.88 -2.01
C GLU A 154 20.32 -5.62 -0.82
N LYS A 155 20.40 -4.95 0.34
CA LYS A 155 20.97 -5.51 1.58
C LYS A 155 20.15 -6.64 2.19
N CYS A 156 18.88 -6.75 1.84
CA CYS A 156 17.94 -7.74 2.36
C CYS A 156 17.66 -8.87 1.37
N LEU A 157 18.12 -8.80 0.11
CA LEU A 157 17.77 -9.79 -0.93
C LEU A 157 18.15 -11.22 -0.56
N VAL A 158 19.37 -11.41 -0.04
CA VAL A 158 19.86 -12.72 0.41
C VAL A 158 18.98 -13.25 1.54
N GLN A 159 18.72 -12.41 2.54
CA GLN A 159 17.90 -12.77 3.69
C GLN A 159 16.45 -13.09 3.29
N ILE A 160 15.86 -12.31 2.37
CA ILE A 160 14.52 -12.59 1.82
C ILE A 160 14.51 -13.94 1.13
N ARG A 161 15.49 -14.23 0.27
CA ARG A 161 15.62 -15.53 -0.41
C ARG A 161 15.70 -16.68 0.58
N GLU A 162 16.58 -16.59 1.58
CA GLU A 162 16.76 -17.60 2.62
C GLU A 162 15.47 -17.82 3.42
N THR A 163 14.71 -16.76 3.71
CA THR A 163 13.41 -16.93 4.40
C THR A 163 12.41 -17.69 3.54
N THR A 164 12.44 -17.53 2.22
CA THR A 164 11.55 -18.24 1.28
C THR A 164 11.92 -19.72 1.19
N GLU A 165 13.21 -20.03 1.09
CA GLU A 165 13.71 -21.42 1.14
C GLU A 165 13.35 -22.10 2.47
N THR A 166 13.55 -21.38 3.58
CA THR A 166 13.21 -21.82 4.94
C THR A 166 11.70 -22.06 5.10
N TYR A 167 10.88 -21.20 4.49
CA TYR A 167 9.43 -21.38 4.44
C TYR A 167 9.05 -22.65 3.68
N CYS A 168 9.65 -22.90 2.51
CA CYS A 168 9.42 -24.13 1.74
C CYS A 168 9.87 -25.38 2.50
N LEU A 169 10.93 -25.30 3.30
CA LEU A 169 11.34 -26.37 4.22
C LEU A 169 10.36 -26.65 5.37
N GLY A 170 9.33 -25.81 5.56
CA GLY A 170 8.37 -25.90 6.67
C GLY A 170 8.89 -25.35 7.99
N LEU A 171 9.99 -24.58 7.99
CA LEU A 171 10.60 -23.98 9.17
C LEU A 171 10.05 -22.57 9.43
N TYR A 172 8.73 -22.47 9.62
CA TYR A 172 8.00 -21.20 9.62
C TYR A 172 8.45 -20.20 10.69
N ARG A 173 8.88 -20.65 11.88
CA ARG A 173 9.42 -19.77 12.93
C ARG A 173 10.60 -18.97 12.40
N SER A 174 11.59 -19.67 11.85
CA SER A 174 12.81 -19.08 11.29
C SER A 174 12.53 -18.21 10.06
N ALA A 175 11.60 -18.62 9.20
CA ALA A 175 11.20 -17.81 8.05
C ALA A 175 10.58 -16.47 8.48
N ILE A 176 9.67 -16.50 9.46
CA ILE A 176 8.96 -15.32 9.96
C ILE A 176 9.90 -14.38 10.73
N THR A 177 10.64 -14.89 11.71
CA THR A 177 11.51 -14.06 12.56
C THR A 177 12.65 -13.42 11.76
N THR A 178 13.14 -14.12 10.73
CA THR A 178 14.17 -13.59 9.83
C THR A 178 13.60 -12.56 8.85
N LEU A 179 12.32 -12.63 8.44
CA LEU A 179 11.74 -11.68 7.50
C LEU A 179 11.33 -10.35 8.17
N LEU A 180 10.95 -10.36 9.45
CA LEU A 180 10.52 -9.16 10.19
C LEU A 180 11.55 -7.99 10.15
N PRO A 181 12.85 -8.19 10.41
CA PRO A 181 13.84 -7.13 10.30
C PRO A 181 13.99 -6.55 8.89
N CYS A 182 13.83 -7.37 7.83
CA CYS A 182 13.83 -6.88 6.46
C CYS A 182 12.70 -5.89 6.22
N ILE A 183 11.48 -6.24 6.67
CA ILE A 183 10.30 -5.37 6.56
C ILE A 183 10.53 -4.04 7.28
N GLU A 184 11.07 -4.06 8.50
CA GLU A 184 11.39 -2.82 9.23
C GLU A 184 12.45 -1.99 8.51
N SER A 185 13.50 -2.62 7.99
CA SER A 185 14.53 -1.95 7.20
C SER A 185 13.95 -1.23 5.96
N ILE A 186 13.00 -1.88 5.29
CA ILE A 186 12.35 -1.34 4.09
C ILE A 186 11.40 -0.19 4.44
N ILE A 187 10.64 -0.30 5.54
CA ILE A 187 9.80 0.80 6.04
C ILE A 187 10.68 2.03 6.33
N ARG A 188 11.82 1.85 7.02
CA ARG A 188 12.75 2.97 7.28
C ARG A 188 13.34 3.56 6.00
N SER A 189 13.71 2.72 5.04
CA SER A 189 14.22 3.16 3.74
C SER A 189 13.19 4.00 2.98
N LEU A 190 11.90 3.64 3.07
CA LEU A 190 10.81 4.45 2.57
C LEU A 190 10.72 5.80 3.31
N GLY A 191 10.90 5.81 4.64
CA GLY A 191 10.96 7.05 5.43
C GLY A 191 12.07 8.01 4.97
N ILE A 192 13.29 7.49 4.77
CA ILE A 192 14.42 8.26 4.23
C ILE A 192 14.08 8.85 2.87
N ARG A 193 13.45 8.06 1.98
CA ARG A 193 13.02 8.55 0.66
C ARG A 193 11.99 9.67 0.73
N LEU A 194 11.13 9.65 1.75
CA LEU A 194 10.14 10.70 2.00
C LEU A 194 10.74 11.91 2.75
N GLY A 195 12.05 11.92 3.00
CA GLY A 195 12.75 13.01 3.69
C GLY A 195 12.45 13.07 5.18
N LEU A 196 12.14 11.93 5.81
CA LEU A 196 11.94 11.85 7.26
C LEU A 196 13.26 11.54 7.97
N ASP A 197 13.57 12.32 9.00
CA ASP A 197 14.70 12.05 9.88
C ASP A 197 14.39 10.86 10.80
N GLU A 198 15.29 9.87 10.81
CA GLU A 198 15.18 8.72 11.70
C GLU A 198 15.51 9.14 13.14
N PRO A 199 14.59 8.95 14.10
CA PRO A 199 14.87 9.23 15.50
C PRO A 199 15.87 8.21 16.05
N GLU A 200 16.58 8.58 17.12
CA GLU A 200 17.50 7.69 17.82
C GLU A 200 16.85 6.36 18.25
N ASN A 201 15.56 6.42 18.64
CA ASN A 201 14.76 5.25 19.00
C ASN A 201 13.65 5.02 17.98
N VAL A 202 13.84 4.02 17.11
CA VAL A 202 12.83 3.56 16.17
C VAL A 202 11.79 2.73 16.90
N GLY A 203 10.57 3.27 17.02
CA GLY A 203 9.42 2.57 17.58
C GLY A 203 8.23 2.50 16.61
N THR A 204 7.21 1.73 16.99
CA THR A 204 5.95 1.57 16.23
C THR A 204 5.35 2.89 15.75
N LYS A 205 5.32 3.91 16.61
CA LYS A 205 4.76 5.23 16.26
C LYS A 205 5.49 5.87 15.08
N PHE A 206 6.82 5.76 15.05
CA PHE A 206 7.63 6.27 13.95
C PHE A 206 7.36 5.48 12.67
N LEU A 207 7.36 4.14 12.73
CA LEU A 207 7.09 3.29 11.56
C LEU A 207 5.69 3.53 10.97
N LEU A 208 4.66 3.72 11.81
CA LEU A 208 3.32 4.11 11.34
C LEU A 208 3.30 5.52 10.75
N SER A 209 4.09 6.44 11.29
CA SER A 209 4.18 7.81 10.77
C SER A 209 4.75 7.87 9.35
N ILE A 210 5.60 6.90 8.96
CA ILE A 210 6.12 6.77 7.59
C ILE A 210 4.99 6.46 6.60
N TYR A 211 4.05 5.58 6.95
CA TYR A 211 2.86 5.35 6.14
C TYR A 211 1.99 6.61 6.04
N ASP A 212 1.78 7.31 7.16
CA ASP A 212 1.02 8.56 7.16
C ASP A 212 1.70 9.66 6.33
N ALA A 213 3.03 9.70 6.30
CA ALA A 213 3.81 10.59 5.43
C ALA A 213 3.67 10.18 3.96
N TRP A 214 3.74 8.89 3.64
CA TRP A 214 3.54 8.40 2.28
C TRP A 214 2.15 8.76 1.75
N LEU A 215 1.09 8.60 2.56
CA LEU A 215 -0.27 8.96 2.17
C LEU A 215 -0.40 10.47 1.87
N LYS A 216 0.32 11.32 2.60
CA LYS A 216 0.39 12.76 2.32
C LYS A 216 1.20 13.06 1.05
N PHE A 217 2.34 12.40 0.88
CA PHE A 217 3.17 12.48 -0.31
C PHE A 217 2.38 12.10 -1.57
N TYR A 218 1.64 11.00 -1.51
CA TYR A 218 0.81 10.53 -2.63
C TYR A 218 -0.17 11.62 -3.09
N ILE A 219 -0.82 12.30 -2.16
CA ILE A 219 -1.76 13.37 -2.49
C ILE A 219 -1.00 14.58 -3.06
N ASN A 220 -0.03 15.13 -2.31
CA ASN A 220 0.55 16.43 -2.64
C ASN A 220 1.61 16.36 -3.73
N ASP A 221 2.51 15.40 -3.64
CA ASP A 221 3.76 15.35 -4.41
C ASP A 221 3.68 14.37 -5.59
N TYR A 222 2.68 13.47 -5.60
CA TYR A 222 2.44 12.57 -6.74
C TYR A 222 1.22 13.01 -7.57
N VAL A 223 0.04 13.13 -6.94
CA VAL A 223 -1.20 13.49 -7.65
C VAL A 223 -1.24 14.97 -8.02
N TYR A 224 -0.98 15.87 -7.07
CA TYR A 224 -1.04 17.31 -7.27
C TYR A 224 0.32 17.97 -7.53
N ARG A 225 1.34 17.20 -7.95
CA ARG A 225 2.73 17.65 -8.11
C ARG A 225 2.91 18.92 -8.96
N ASP A 226 2.01 19.13 -9.91
CA ASP A 226 2.05 20.24 -10.88
C ASP A 226 1.25 21.48 -10.42
N TYR A 227 0.71 21.46 -9.19
CA TYR A 227 -0.17 22.50 -8.66
C TYR A 227 0.23 22.93 -7.25
N ASP A 228 0.43 24.22 -7.07
CA ASP A 228 0.68 24.84 -5.76
C ASP A 228 -0.58 24.87 -4.91
N TRP A 229 -1.74 25.10 -5.54
CA TRP A 229 -3.03 25.20 -4.86
C TRP A 229 -4.09 24.27 -5.41
N LYS A 230 -4.85 23.69 -4.47
CA LYS A 230 -6.02 22.86 -4.72
C LYS A 230 -7.02 23.03 -3.56
N PRO A 231 -8.33 22.84 -3.79
CA PRO A 231 -9.30 22.86 -2.70
C PRO A 231 -9.06 21.73 -1.69
N ILE A 232 -9.13 22.08 -0.40
CA ILE A 232 -8.92 21.13 0.72
C ILE A 232 -9.83 19.89 0.62
N CYS A 233 -11.06 20.09 0.16
CA CYS A 233 -12.06 19.02 0.04
C CYS A 233 -11.72 17.94 -0.99
N ILE A 234 -10.84 18.20 -1.97
CA ILE A 234 -10.36 17.20 -2.92
C ILE A 234 -8.92 16.76 -2.64
N SER A 235 -8.33 17.25 -1.54
CA SER A 235 -6.99 16.89 -1.07
C SER A 235 -7.03 16.27 0.33
N SER A 236 -8.21 15.84 0.79
CA SER A 236 -8.41 15.26 2.11
C SER A 236 -8.26 13.74 2.08
N LYS A 237 -7.93 13.15 3.24
CA LYS A 237 -7.84 11.69 3.40
C LYS A 237 -9.18 11.02 3.07
N GLU A 238 -10.28 11.66 3.46
CA GLU A 238 -11.64 11.16 3.26
C GLU A 238 -11.97 11.06 1.77
N PHE A 239 -11.65 12.10 1.00
CA PHE A 239 -11.85 12.10 -0.45
C PHE A 239 -11.07 10.94 -1.11
N PHE A 240 -9.76 10.86 -0.89
CA PHE A 240 -8.92 9.82 -1.49
C PHE A 240 -9.30 8.41 -1.04
N SER A 241 -9.69 8.24 0.23
CA SER A 241 -10.17 6.95 0.73
C SER A 241 -11.45 6.45 0.06
N GLY A 242 -12.25 7.34 -0.54
CA GLY A 242 -13.48 7.00 -1.25
C GLY A 242 -13.38 7.03 -2.77
N PHE A 243 -12.20 7.36 -3.33
CA PHE A 243 -12.04 7.67 -4.75
C PHE A 243 -10.84 6.99 -5.42
N GLU A 244 -9.65 7.00 -4.81
CA GLU A 244 -8.42 6.63 -5.51
C GLU A 244 -7.87 5.28 -5.04
N GLU A 245 -7.84 4.32 -5.96
CA GLU A 245 -7.50 2.92 -5.66
C GLU A 245 -6.10 2.74 -5.08
N ARG A 246 -5.10 3.42 -5.64
CA ARG A 246 -3.70 3.34 -5.19
C ARG A 246 -3.51 3.88 -3.77
N TYR A 247 -4.23 4.93 -3.42
CA TYR A 247 -4.28 5.44 -2.05
C TYR A 247 -4.95 4.42 -1.11
N GLN A 248 -6.06 3.81 -1.55
CA GLN A 248 -6.78 2.79 -0.77
C GLN A 248 -5.92 1.55 -0.51
N ILE A 249 -5.10 1.12 -1.48
CA ILE A 249 -4.14 0.00 -1.34
C ILE A 249 -3.11 0.30 -0.24
N ALA A 250 -2.49 1.48 -0.23
CA ALA A 250 -1.51 1.84 0.80
C ALA A 250 -2.17 2.04 2.17
N LEU A 251 -3.35 2.67 2.20
CA LEU A 251 -4.13 2.84 3.44
C LEU A 251 -4.53 1.49 4.04
N ASN A 252 -4.85 0.51 3.20
CA ASN A 252 -5.16 -0.85 3.63
C ASN A 252 -3.97 -1.49 4.36
N GLY A 253 -2.76 -1.37 3.80
CA GLY A 253 -1.52 -1.84 4.44
C GLY A 253 -1.24 -1.14 5.77
N ARG A 254 -1.40 0.19 5.85
CA ARG A 254 -1.27 0.93 7.11
C ARG A 254 -2.24 0.40 8.17
N ASN A 255 -3.50 0.19 7.81
CA ASN A 255 -4.53 -0.31 8.73
C ASN A 255 -4.21 -1.73 9.23
N TYR A 256 -3.67 -2.59 8.37
CA TYR A 256 -3.23 -3.92 8.76
C TYR A 256 -2.11 -3.85 9.81
N ILE A 257 -1.07 -3.05 9.54
CA ILE A 257 0.09 -2.94 10.42
C ILE A 257 -0.30 -2.40 11.79
N GLU A 258 -1.12 -1.35 11.84
CA GLU A 258 -1.57 -0.75 13.10
C GLU A 258 -2.40 -1.73 13.94
N LYS A 259 -3.27 -2.51 13.29
CA LYS A 259 -4.23 -3.38 13.98
C LYS A 259 -3.69 -4.76 14.33
N HIS A 260 -2.68 -5.24 13.62
CA HIS A 260 -2.20 -6.62 13.76
C HIS A 260 -0.71 -6.68 14.08
N LEU A 261 0.15 -6.18 13.18
CA LEU A 261 1.60 -6.36 13.31
C LEU A 261 2.22 -5.57 14.47
N TYR A 262 1.75 -4.33 14.68
CA TYR A 262 2.26 -3.43 15.71
C TYR A 262 1.21 -3.02 16.74
N GLN A 263 0.15 -3.80 16.88
CA GLN A 263 -0.84 -3.56 17.92
C GLN A 263 -0.15 -3.58 19.29
N ASN A 264 -0.58 -2.71 20.21
CA ASN A 264 -0.15 -2.82 21.60
C ASN A 264 -0.55 -4.21 22.12
N THR A 265 0.42 -4.94 22.68
CA THR A 265 0.26 -6.33 23.13
C THR A 265 -0.82 -6.50 24.19
N GLN A 266 -1.11 -5.46 24.98
CA GLN A 266 -2.24 -5.48 25.93
C GLN A 266 -3.62 -5.53 25.25
N ASN A 267 -3.69 -5.13 23.98
CA ASN A 267 -4.91 -5.08 23.18
C ASN A 267 -4.91 -6.12 22.05
N ASP A 268 -3.89 -7.00 21.99
CA ASP A 268 -3.76 -7.98 20.92
C ASP A 268 -4.94 -8.97 20.98
N THR A 269 -5.77 -8.92 19.95
CA THR A 269 -6.87 -9.88 19.74
C THR A 269 -6.68 -10.65 18.44
N GLY A 270 -5.49 -10.55 17.84
CA GLY A 270 -5.14 -11.19 16.58
C GLY A 270 -5.09 -12.70 16.78
N ILE A 271 -5.92 -13.43 16.04
CA ILE A 271 -5.95 -14.90 16.13
C ILE A 271 -4.74 -15.49 15.40
N SER A 272 -4.15 -14.76 14.46
CA SER A 272 -2.91 -15.18 13.78
C SER A 272 -1.67 -15.14 14.68
N ASN A 273 -1.71 -14.47 15.84
CA ASN A 273 -0.54 -14.24 16.70
C ASN A 273 0.65 -13.54 15.99
N LEU A 274 0.43 -12.89 14.85
CA LEU A 274 1.48 -12.21 14.07
C LEU A 274 1.74 -10.79 14.58
N ASN A 275 2.08 -10.66 15.86
CA ASN A 275 2.47 -9.40 16.48
C ASN A 275 3.99 -9.32 16.65
N ARG A 276 4.63 -8.31 16.07
CA ARG A 276 6.10 -8.17 16.08
C ARG A 276 6.68 -8.08 17.48
N HIS A 277 6.07 -7.28 18.36
CA HIS A 277 6.58 -7.09 19.72
C HIS A 277 6.45 -8.39 20.51
N SER A 278 5.28 -9.04 20.43
CA SER A 278 5.04 -10.32 21.09
C SER A 278 5.99 -11.43 20.64
N ILE A 279 6.27 -11.53 19.33
CA ILE A 279 7.18 -12.53 18.77
C ILE A 279 8.61 -12.30 19.27
N LEU A 280 9.11 -11.06 19.19
CA LEU A 280 10.51 -10.76 19.50
C LEU A 280 10.82 -10.75 21.01
N HIS A 281 9.80 -10.55 21.84
CA HIS A 281 9.93 -10.65 23.30
C HIS A 281 9.46 -12.01 23.86
N GLY A 282 9.06 -12.95 23.00
CA GLY A 282 8.68 -14.31 23.41
C GLY A 282 7.33 -14.42 24.13
N PHE A 283 6.47 -13.41 24.04
CA PHE A 283 5.11 -13.47 24.60
C PHE A 283 4.16 -14.35 23.79
N MET A 284 4.43 -14.55 22.50
CA MET A 284 3.65 -15.40 21.61
C MET A 284 4.53 -16.48 20.99
N THR A 285 4.15 -17.75 21.15
CA THR A 285 4.90 -18.91 20.61
C THR A 285 4.24 -19.54 19.39
N GLU A 286 2.94 -19.29 19.17
CA GLU A 286 2.09 -19.95 18.17
C GLU A 286 1.92 -19.15 16.86
N TYR A 287 2.91 -18.35 16.48
CA TYR A 287 2.89 -17.52 15.26
C TYR A 287 3.33 -18.26 13.99
N TYR A 288 3.72 -19.53 14.08
CA TYR A 288 4.48 -20.23 13.05
C TYR A 288 3.62 -20.90 11.97
N THR A 289 2.66 -20.17 11.40
CA THR A 289 1.80 -20.70 10.33
C THR A 289 2.33 -20.35 8.94
N LYS A 290 1.98 -21.18 7.95
CA LYS A 290 2.21 -20.89 6.52
C LYS A 290 1.60 -19.53 6.15
N GLY A 291 0.38 -19.27 6.64
CA GLY A 291 -0.34 -18.01 6.41
C GLY A 291 0.42 -16.79 6.91
N ASN A 292 1.06 -16.86 8.08
CA ASN A 292 1.80 -15.73 8.65
C ASN A 292 3.03 -15.33 7.86
N TYR A 293 3.79 -16.29 7.34
CA TYR A 293 4.88 -15.95 6.41
C TYR A 293 4.34 -15.24 5.16
N LEU A 294 3.25 -15.74 4.59
CA LEU A 294 2.64 -15.13 3.40
C LEU A 294 2.02 -13.76 3.68
N ARG A 295 1.53 -13.49 4.90
CA ARG A 295 1.11 -12.15 5.34
C ARG A 295 2.29 -11.16 5.29
N LEU A 296 3.47 -11.59 5.71
CA LEU A 296 4.69 -10.78 5.66
C LEU A 296 5.18 -10.56 4.22
N ILE A 297 5.11 -11.58 3.34
CA ILE A 297 5.38 -11.40 1.90
C ILE A 297 4.40 -10.40 1.27
N ASN A 298 3.12 -10.50 1.63
CA ASN A 298 2.11 -9.58 1.13
C ASN A 298 2.33 -8.13 1.64
N LEU A 299 2.80 -7.97 2.88
CA LEU A 299 3.24 -6.68 3.40
C LEU A 299 4.47 -6.13 2.65
N LEU A 300 5.44 -6.99 2.37
CA LEU A 300 6.60 -6.61 1.55
C LEU A 300 6.19 -6.13 0.15
N ASN A 301 5.20 -6.78 -0.47
CA ASN A 301 4.64 -6.32 -1.75
C ASN A 301 3.97 -4.94 -1.65
N ASN A 302 3.26 -4.68 -0.55
CA ASN A 302 2.67 -3.36 -0.30
C ASN A 302 3.73 -2.27 -0.17
N LEU A 303 4.85 -2.56 0.48
CA LEU A 303 6.00 -1.64 0.57
C LEU A 303 6.67 -1.41 -0.79
N CYS A 304 6.87 -2.47 -1.59
CA CYS A 304 7.42 -2.36 -2.94
C CYS A 304 6.54 -1.49 -3.86
N PHE A 305 5.21 -1.62 -3.73
CA PHE A 305 4.26 -0.74 -4.40
C PHE A 305 4.42 0.73 -3.97
N MET A 306 4.53 1.00 -2.67
CA MET A 306 4.75 2.34 -2.16
C MET A 306 6.06 2.94 -2.66
N LEU A 307 7.14 2.16 -2.68
CA LEU A 307 8.46 2.55 -3.20
C LEU A 307 8.42 2.90 -4.69
N THR A 308 7.70 2.11 -5.49
CA THR A 308 7.50 2.35 -6.93
C THR A 308 6.88 3.72 -7.17
N ILE A 309 5.79 4.02 -6.47
CA ILE A 309 5.09 5.32 -6.58
C ILE A 309 5.95 6.47 -6.03
N SER A 310 6.80 6.20 -5.06
CA SER A 310 7.77 7.17 -4.53
C SER A 310 9.03 7.34 -5.39
N GLY A 311 9.08 6.73 -6.58
CA GLY A 311 10.10 7.03 -7.59
C GLY A 311 11.05 5.90 -7.95
N ASP A 312 10.92 4.69 -7.38
CA ASP A 312 11.66 3.55 -7.90
C ASP A 312 11.09 3.14 -9.28
N PRO A 313 11.94 3.01 -10.32
CA PRO A 313 11.50 2.72 -11.69
C PRO A 313 11.19 1.23 -11.89
N VAL A 314 10.40 0.65 -10.98
CA VAL A 314 9.99 -0.76 -11.02
C VAL A 314 8.55 -0.88 -11.52
N SER A 315 8.25 -1.95 -12.24
CA SER A 315 6.89 -2.20 -12.73
C SER A 315 5.91 -2.42 -11.58
N LEU A 316 4.68 -1.92 -11.73
CA LEU A 316 3.55 -2.27 -10.85
C LEU A 316 2.95 -3.65 -11.18
N PHE A 317 3.39 -4.27 -12.27
CA PHE A 317 3.02 -5.64 -12.65
C PHE A 317 4.13 -6.61 -12.24
N LEU A 318 3.72 -7.83 -11.90
CA LEU A 318 4.68 -8.90 -11.64
C LEU A 318 5.52 -9.18 -12.89
N SER A 319 6.77 -9.57 -12.67
CA SER A 319 7.68 -9.94 -13.76
C SER A 319 7.23 -11.24 -14.44
N CYS A 320 7.58 -11.41 -15.72
CA CYS A 320 7.42 -12.68 -16.42
C CYS A 320 8.48 -13.69 -15.96
N ASP A 321 8.20 -14.97 -16.18
CA ASP A 321 9.16 -16.04 -15.93
C ASP A 321 10.46 -15.88 -16.73
N THR A 322 11.56 -16.24 -16.10
CA THR A 322 12.90 -16.28 -16.69
C THR A 322 13.57 -17.61 -16.34
N VAL A 323 14.66 -17.93 -17.03
CA VAL A 323 15.50 -19.10 -16.69
C VAL A 323 15.95 -19.07 -15.21
N ARG A 324 16.16 -17.88 -14.63
CA ARG A 324 16.56 -17.73 -13.23
C ARG A 324 15.40 -18.00 -12.27
N SER A 325 14.20 -17.49 -12.56
CA SER A 325 13.03 -17.76 -11.71
C SER A 325 12.62 -19.22 -11.79
N GLU A 326 12.68 -19.85 -12.97
CA GLU A 326 12.43 -21.28 -13.16
C GLU A 326 13.43 -22.16 -12.38
N ALA A 327 14.73 -21.83 -12.44
CA ALA A 327 15.75 -22.55 -11.68
C ALA A 327 15.52 -22.42 -10.16
N PHE A 328 15.13 -21.24 -9.69
CA PHE A 328 14.82 -21.04 -8.29
C PHE A 328 13.51 -21.71 -7.87
N LEU A 329 12.49 -21.75 -8.73
CA LEU A 329 11.27 -22.53 -8.51
C LEU A 329 11.57 -24.02 -8.32
N LEU A 330 12.45 -24.59 -9.15
CA LEU A 330 12.90 -25.97 -8.97
C LEU A 330 13.59 -26.19 -7.61
N ASN A 331 14.42 -25.23 -7.19
CA ASN A 331 15.05 -25.24 -5.87
C ASN A 331 14.02 -25.19 -4.73
N LEU A 332 13.00 -24.32 -4.83
CA LEU A 332 11.90 -24.27 -3.88
C LEU A 332 11.15 -25.61 -3.80
N ALA A 333 10.88 -26.26 -4.93
CA ALA A 333 10.23 -27.57 -4.97
C ALA A 333 11.07 -28.67 -4.30
N ILE A 334 12.40 -28.64 -4.44
CA ILE A 334 13.32 -29.53 -3.72
C ILE A 334 13.19 -29.30 -2.22
N PHE A 335 13.19 -28.04 -1.78
CA PHE A 335 13.04 -27.69 -0.37
C PHE A 335 11.69 -28.10 0.20
N GLU A 336 10.58 -27.94 -0.54
CA GLU A 336 9.27 -28.44 -0.11
C GLU A 336 9.27 -29.95 0.11
N ARG A 337 9.84 -30.71 -0.83
CA ARG A 337 9.95 -32.16 -0.71
C ARG A 337 10.84 -32.58 0.46
N ALA A 338 11.98 -31.92 0.63
CA ALA A 338 12.89 -32.17 1.73
C ALA A 338 12.24 -31.84 3.08
N GLY A 339 11.50 -30.73 3.16
CA GLY A 339 10.72 -30.31 4.32
C GLY A 339 9.67 -31.36 4.69
N MET A 340 8.92 -31.88 3.71
CA MET A 340 7.94 -32.97 3.93
C MET A 340 8.61 -34.25 4.45
N ASN A 341 9.74 -34.66 3.85
CA ASN A 341 10.46 -35.85 4.29
C ASN A 341 11.02 -35.69 5.71
N ARG A 342 11.59 -34.53 6.02
CA ARG A 342 12.06 -34.18 7.37
C ARG A 342 10.91 -34.24 8.37
N ALA A 343 9.78 -33.63 8.03
CA ALA A 343 8.57 -33.65 8.82
C ALA A 343 8.15 -35.10 9.15
N ILE A 344 7.98 -35.96 8.13
CA ILE A 344 7.60 -37.37 8.31
C ILE A 344 8.61 -38.10 9.19
N PHE A 345 9.90 -37.85 9.01
CA PHE A 345 10.95 -38.46 9.82
C PHE A 345 10.84 -38.07 11.30
N LEU A 346 10.70 -36.77 11.60
CA LEU A 346 10.58 -36.29 12.98
C LEU A 346 9.35 -36.87 13.69
N ASP A 347 8.21 -36.97 12.99
CA ASP A 347 7.00 -37.58 13.57
C ASP A 347 7.22 -39.06 13.90
N LYS A 348 7.86 -39.81 13.00
CA LYS A 348 8.22 -41.22 13.25
C LYS A 348 9.15 -41.39 14.45
N GLN A 349 9.97 -40.38 14.75
CA GLN A 349 10.87 -40.36 15.90
C GLN A 349 10.26 -39.70 17.15
N ASN A 350 9.00 -39.26 17.11
CA ASN A 350 8.34 -38.50 18.18
C ASN A 350 9.11 -37.23 18.61
N ILE A 351 9.77 -36.56 17.66
CA ILE A 351 10.48 -35.29 17.90
C ILE A 351 9.53 -34.13 17.54
N THR A 352 9.26 -33.25 18.51
CA THR A 352 8.42 -32.05 18.31
C THR A 352 9.05 -31.09 17.30
N ARG A 353 8.20 -30.46 16.46
CA ARG A 353 8.61 -29.65 15.31
C ARG A 353 8.67 -28.14 15.55
#